data_AF-A0AAQ3QF22-F1
#
_entry.id   AF-A0AAQ3QF22-F1
#
_cell.length_a   1.000
_cell.length_b   1.000
_cell.length_c   1.000
_cell.angle_alpha   90.00
_cell.angle_beta   90.00
_cell.angle_gamma   90.00
#
_symmetry.space_group_name_H-M   'P 1'
#
loop_
_entity.id
_entity.type
_entity.pdbx_description
1 polymer ?
#
loop_
_entity_poly.entity_id
_entity_poly.type
_entity_poly.pdbx_seq_one_letter_code
_entity_poly.pdbx_strand_id
1 'polypeptide(L)'
;MASRGAKGVGAAGATIRASDMEKLSLEQLKSLKEQADLEANLLQDSLTKIRTAAARLEGAAAALHDLSVRPQGKKLLVPLTASLYVPGTLDDCEKVLVDVGTGYFIEDTFVSGVFPTKCVILRCQHKTMAEGKDYCNRKLSLLKSNHDELTEIATKKKNVADEAGMVLQAKIRQASTST
;
A
#
# COMPACT_ATOMS: atom_id res chain seq x y z
N MET A 1 7.23 34.57 -27.85
CA MET A 1 6.78 33.28 -28.43
C MET A 1 7.63 32.20 -27.76
N ALA A 2 7.18 31.19 -27.02
CA ALA A 2 5.89 30.57 -26.70
C ALA A 2 5.96 30.13 -25.20
N SER A 3 4.99 30.42 -24.33
CA SER A 3 3.68 29.77 -24.11
C SER A 3 3.75 28.36 -23.47
N ARG A 4 3.00 28.24 -22.36
CA ARG A 4 2.49 27.05 -21.62
C ARG A 4 3.48 26.36 -20.67
N GLY A 5 3.21 26.18 -19.37
CA GLY A 5 1.93 26.15 -18.64
C GLY A 5 1.63 24.72 -18.21
N ALA A 6 2.04 24.36 -16.99
CA ALA A 6 1.59 23.14 -16.30
C ALA A 6 1.48 23.46 -14.81
N LYS A 7 0.35 24.08 -14.45
CA LYS A 7 -0.07 24.31 -13.08
C LYS A 7 -0.58 22.96 -12.56
N GLY A 8 0.31 22.22 -11.90
CA GLY A 8 -0.02 20.96 -11.23
C GLY A 8 -1.10 21.18 -10.18
N VAL A 9 -2.07 20.29 -10.22
CA VAL A 9 -3.36 20.34 -9.54
C VAL A 9 -3.15 20.22 -8.04
N GLY A 10 -3.10 21.35 -7.34
CA GLY A 10 -3.31 21.39 -5.91
C GLY A 10 -4.79 21.14 -5.63
N ALA A 11 -5.18 19.89 -5.42
CA ALA A 11 -6.44 19.58 -4.75
C ALA A 11 -6.28 19.97 -3.28
N ALA A 12 -6.49 21.25 -3.01
CA ALA A 12 -6.70 21.74 -1.66
C ALA A 12 -7.90 20.98 -1.09
N GLY A 13 -7.63 20.10 -0.12
CA GLY A 13 -8.64 19.55 0.77
C GLY A 13 -9.23 20.69 1.59
N ALA A 14 -10.12 21.47 0.99
CA ALA A 14 -10.97 22.38 1.72
C ALA A 14 -11.95 21.51 2.50
N THR A 15 -11.72 21.39 3.81
CA THR A 15 -12.71 20.88 4.75
C THR A 15 -13.90 21.83 4.71
N ILE A 16 -14.87 21.57 3.84
CA ILE A 16 -16.12 22.33 3.81
C ILE A 16 -16.84 22.04 5.13
N ARG A 17 -17.13 23.08 5.90
CA ARG A 17 -17.88 22.95 7.15
C ARG A 17 -19.35 22.71 6.83
N ALA A 18 -20.05 21.95 7.68
CA ALA A 18 -21.49 21.67 7.51
C ALA A 18 -22.32 22.95 7.30
N SER A 19 -21.97 24.05 7.98
CA SER A 19 -22.64 25.36 7.85
C SER A 19 -22.50 26.03 6.48
N ASP A 20 -21.48 25.65 5.70
CA ASP A 20 -21.27 26.15 4.34
C ASP A 20 -22.03 25.30 3.31
N MET A 21 -22.28 24.02 3.59
CA MET A 21 -23.01 23.10 2.71
C MET A 21 -24.49 23.47 2.56
N GLU A 22 -25.11 24.02 3.60
CA GLU A 22 -26.51 24.48 3.54
C GLU A 22 -26.71 25.65 2.58
N LYS A 23 -25.66 26.48 2.38
CA LYS A 23 -25.69 27.66 1.51
C LYS A 23 -25.47 27.34 0.03
N LEU A 24 -24.94 26.15 -0.29
CA LEU A 24 -24.66 25.73 -1.67
C LEU A 24 -25.94 25.43 -2.45
N SER A 25 -25.94 25.63 -3.77
CA SER A 25 -27.08 25.25 -4.61
C SER A 25 -27.25 23.73 -4.71
N LEU A 26 -28.45 23.25 -5.10
CA LEU A 26 -28.73 21.82 -5.26
C LEU A 26 -27.75 21.13 -6.22
N GLU A 27 -27.38 21.80 -7.32
CA GLU A 27 -26.43 21.29 -8.31
C GLU A 27 -25.02 21.17 -7.74
N GLN A 28 -24.55 22.20 -7.02
CA GLN A 28 -23.23 22.19 -6.38
C GLN A 28 -23.12 21.08 -5.32
N LEU A 29 -24.18 20.88 -4.54
CA LEU A 29 -24.21 19.87 -3.49
C LEU A 29 -24.26 18.46 -4.07
N LYS A 30 -24.96 18.26 -5.19
CA LYS A 30 -24.95 16.99 -5.94
C LYS A 30 -23.55 16.68 -6.47
N SER A 31 -22.88 17.65 -7.12
CA SER A 31 -21.51 17.45 -7.62
C SER A 31 -20.51 17.18 -6.48
N LEU A 32 -20.67 17.85 -5.34
CA LEU A 32 -19.82 17.66 -4.17
C LEU A 32 -19.99 16.26 -3.58
N LYS A 33 -21.23 15.77 -3.48
CA LYS A 33 -21.52 14.41 -3.04
C LYS A 33 -20.86 13.38 -3.95
N GLU A 34 -21.11 13.48 -5.26
CA GLU A 34 -20.56 12.53 -6.24
C GLU A 34 -19.02 12.51 -6.19
N GLN A 35 -18.39 13.68 -6.06
CA GLN A 35 -16.95 13.79 -5.88
C GLN A 35 -16.47 13.15 -4.56
N ALA A 36 -17.14 13.42 -3.44
CA ALA A 36 -16.76 12.89 -2.14
C ALA A 36 -16.90 11.36 -2.09
N ASP A 37 -17.95 10.80 -2.71
CA ASP A 37 -18.17 9.35 -2.84
C ASP A 37 -17.06 8.69 -3.66
N LEU A 38 -16.66 9.27 -4.79
CA LEU A 38 -15.55 8.77 -5.61
C LEU A 38 -14.23 8.75 -4.84
N GLU A 39 -13.91 9.84 -4.14
CA GLU A 39 -12.68 9.95 -3.34
C GLU A 39 -12.69 8.96 -2.17
N ALA A 40 -13.84 8.78 -1.49
CA ALA A 40 -13.97 7.81 -0.41
C ALA A 40 -13.74 6.36 -0.89
N ASN A 41 -14.25 6.01 -2.07
CA ASN A 41 -14.03 4.69 -2.68
C ASN A 41 -12.54 4.47 -3.03
N LEU A 42 -11.86 5.47 -3.60
CA LEU A 42 -10.43 5.38 -3.92
C LEU A 42 -9.56 5.23 -2.64
N LEU A 43 -9.94 5.89 -1.55
CA LEU A 43 -9.29 5.71 -0.25
C LEU A 43 -9.50 4.29 0.30
N GLN A 44 -10.71 3.74 0.19
CA GLN A 44 -11.00 2.35 0.59
C GLN A 44 -10.15 1.32 -0.18
N ASP A 45 -10.01 1.50 -1.49
CA ASP A 45 -9.14 0.64 -2.31
C ASP A 45 -7.69 0.70 -1.86
N SER A 46 -7.22 1.91 -1.53
CA SER A 46 -5.85 2.14 -1.05
C SER A 46 -5.61 1.48 0.31
N LEU A 47 -6.58 1.58 1.24
CA LEU A 47 -6.53 0.91 2.54
C LEU A 47 -6.47 -0.61 2.39
N THR A 48 -7.24 -1.18 1.45
CA THR A 48 -7.23 -2.63 1.16
C THR A 48 -5.87 -3.10 0.62
N LYS A 49 -5.25 -2.30 -0.28
CA LYS A 49 -3.90 -2.58 -0.80
C LYS A 49 -2.86 -2.60 0.32
N ILE A 50 -2.88 -1.59 1.19
CA ILE A 50 -1.95 -1.47 2.33
C ILE A 50 -2.13 -2.65 3.30
N ARG A 51 -3.38 -3.01 3.63
CA ARG A 51 -3.68 -4.14 4.51
C ARG A 51 -3.17 -5.47 3.95
N THR A 52 -3.37 -5.70 2.66
CA THR A 52 -2.89 -6.91 1.98
C THR A 52 -1.36 -6.98 1.98
N ALA A 53 -0.69 -5.86 1.73
CA ALA A 53 0.77 -5.77 1.77
C ALA A 53 1.32 -5.99 3.20
N ALA A 54 0.68 -5.43 4.21
CA ALA A 54 1.04 -5.64 5.62
C ALA A 54 0.92 -7.11 6.02
N ALA A 55 -0.17 -7.80 5.64
CA ALA A 55 -0.35 -9.23 5.92
C ALA A 55 0.75 -10.10 5.27
N ARG A 56 1.18 -9.77 4.04
CA ARG A 56 2.31 -10.45 3.39
C ARG A 56 3.63 -10.24 4.14
N LEU A 57 3.87 -9.02 4.65
CA LEU A 57 5.07 -8.72 5.44
C LEU A 57 5.06 -9.40 6.82
N GLU A 58 3.89 -9.50 7.46
CA GLU A 58 3.73 -10.25 8.72
C GLU A 58 4.01 -11.75 8.52
N GLY A 59 3.47 -12.34 7.44
CA GLY A 59 3.77 -13.72 7.06
C GLY A 59 5.27 -13.95 6.77
N ALA A 60 5.90 -13.02 6.06
CA ALA A 60 7.34 -13.07 5.81
C ALA A 60 8.16 -12.97 7.10
N ALA A 61 7.81 -12.07 8.02
CA ALA A 61 8.48 -11.93 9.31
C ALA A 61 8.37 -13.21 10.18
N ALA A 62 7.19 -13.84 10.18
CA ALA A 62 6.98 -15.12 10.87
C ALA A 62 7.81 -16.25 10.25
N ALA A 63 7.86 -16.33 8.92
CA ALA A 63 8.70 -17.29 8.21
C ALA A 63 10.19 -17.09 8.50
N LEU A 64 10.68 -15.84 8.52
CA LEU A 64 12.05 -15.50 8.90
C LEU A 64 12.37 -15.97 10.33
N HIS A 65 11.43 -15.80 11.27
CA HIS A 65 11.59 -16.29 12.62
C HIS A 65 11.69 -17.82 12.67
N ASP A 66 10.81 -18.55 11.99
CA ASP A 66 10.85 -20.02 11.93
C ASP A 66 12.16 -20.53 11.30
N LEU A 67 12.66 -19.86 10.26
CA LEU A 67 13.94 -20.19 9.64
C LEU A 67 15.14 -19.92 10.58
N SER A 68 15.08 -18.86 11.39
CA SER A 68 16.15 -18.53 12.34
C SER A 68 16.33 -19.57 13.46
N VAL A 69 15.28 -20.30 13.82
CA VAL A 69 15.31 -21.32 14.88
C VAL A 69 15.70 -22.70 14.32
N ARG A 70 15.76 -22.86 13.00
CA ARG A 70 16.07 -24.12 12.34
C ARG A 70 17.59 -24.27 12.14
N PRO A 71 18.16 -25.45 12.47
CA PRO A 71 19.56 -25.74 12.20
C PRO A 71 19.83 -25.87 10.69
N GLN A 72 21.03 -25.49 10.28
CA GLN A 72 21.54 -25.66 8.90
C GLN A 72 21.50 -27.14 8.49
N GLY A 73 21.26 -27.38 7.19
CA GLY A 73 21.20 -28.74 6.64
C GLY A 73 19.88 -29.48 6.87
N LYS A 74 18.85 -28.82 7.45
CA LYS A 74 17.53 -29.44 7.62
C LYS A 74 16.78 -29.51 6.29
N LYS A 75 16.14 -30.66 6.04
CA LYS A 75 15.26 -30.85 4.89
C LYS A 75 13.99 -30.02 5.04
N LEU A 76 13.59 -29.33 3.97
CA LEU A 76 12.38 -28.51 3.88
C LEU A 76 11.68 -28.83 2.56
N LEU A 77 10.36 -28.69 2.52
CA LEU A 77 9.58 -28.87 1.29
C LEU A 77 9.30 -27.50 0.68
N VAL A 78 9.85 -27.25 -0.51
CA VAL A 78 9.62 -26.01 -1.25
C VAL A 78 8.45 -26.24 -2.21
N PRO A 79 7.37 -25.43 -2.12
CA PRO A 79 6.28 -25.51 -3.08
C PRO A 79 6.74 -25.02 -4.46
N LEU A 80 6.62 -25.87 -5.49
CA LEU A 80 6.81 -25.47 -6.88
C LEU A 80 5.50 -24.95 -7.50
N THR A 81 4.38 -25.57 -7.13
CA THR A 81 3.03 -25.19 -7.56
C THR A 81 2.06 -25.39 -6.40
N ALA A 82 0.78 -25.06 -6.58
CA ALA A 82 -0.25 -25.23 -5.56
C ALA A 82 -0.46 -26.68 -5.07
N SER A 83 0.07 -27.68 -5.77
CA SER A 83 -0.10 -29.11 -5.41
C SER A 83 1.20 -29.93 -5.46
N LEU A 84 2.34 -29.29 -5.78
CA LEU A 84 3.63 -29.98 -5.90
C LEU A 84 4.65 -29.37 -4.95
N TYR A 85 5.26 -30.24 -4.14
CA TYR A 85 6.33 -29.89 -3.21
C TYR A 85 7.58 -30.70 -3.54
N VAL A 86 8.73 -30.03 -3.56
CA VAL A 86 10.03 -30.68 -3.79
C VAL A 86 10.89 -30.58 -2.53
N PRO A 87 11.54 -31.68 -2.11
CA PRO A 87 12.47 -31.64 -0.99
C PRO A 87 13.71 -30.81 -1.37
N GLY A 88 14.02 -29.84 -0.53
CA GLY A 88 15.25 -29.05 -0.55
C GLY A 88 15.95 -29.10 0.81
N THR A 89 17.20 -28.68 0.84
CA THR A 89 17.98 -28.56 2.08
C THR A 89 18.32 -27.09 2.28
N LEU A 90 18.16 -26.59 3.51
CA LEU A 90 18.53 -25.22 3.85
C LEU A 90 20.05 -25.10 4.00
N ASP A 91 20.68 -24.29 3.15
CA ASP A 91 22.13 -24.10 3.07
C ASP A 91 22.62 -23.03 4.08
N ASP A 92 22.43 -21.75 3.75
CA ASP A 92 22.77 -20.62 4.62
C ASP A 92 21.54 -20.11 5.39
N CYS A 93 21.51 -20.31 6.71
CA CYS A 93 20.45 -19.75 7.57
C CYS A 93 20.67 -18.28 7.93
N GLU A 94 21.85 -17.71 7.67
CA GLU A 94 22.20 -16.35 8.12
C GLU A 94 21.85 -15.27 7.11
N LYS A 95 21.68 -15.63 5.84
CA LYS A 95 21.51 -14.68 4.73
C LYS A 95 20.11 -14.80 4.16
N VAL A 96 19.47 -13.66 3.96
CA VAL A 96 18.16 -13.57 3.32
C VAL A 96 18.14 -12.53 2.23
N LEU A 97 17.37 -12.84 1.18
CA LEU A 97 17.06 -11.92 0.11
C LEU A 97 15.82 -11.14 0.49
N VAL A 98 15.94 -9.81 0.49
CA VAL A 98 14.85 -8.89 0.83
C VAL A 98 14.55 -8.06 -0.41
N ASP A 99 13.32 -8.19 -0.91
CA ASP A 99 12.84 -7.36 -2.02
C ASP A 99 12.54 -5.93 -1.55
N VAL A 100 13.25 -4.97 -2.15
CA VAL A 100 13.09 -3.53 -1.92
C VAL A 100 12.15 -2.86 -2.92
N GLY A 101 11.66 -3.57 -3.94
CA GLY A 101 10.64 -3.11 -4.87
C GLY A 101 11.17 -2.47 -6.17
N THR A 102 12.43 -2.72 -6.53
CA THR A 102 13.00 -2.25 -7.81
C THR A 102 12.79 -3.24 -8.97
N GLY A 103 12.34 -4.47 -8.69
CA GLY A 103 11.98 -5.46 -9.71
C GLY A 103 13.18 -6.12 -10.42
N TYR A 104 14.39 -5.94 -9.91
CA TYR A 104 15.60 -6.59 -10.44
C TYR A 104 16.16 -7.55 -9.38
N PHE A 105 16.36 -8.80 -9.79
CA PHE A 105 17.01 -9.83 -8.98
C PHE A 105 18.32 -10.21 -9.69
N ILE A 106 19.45 -10.10 -8.98
CA ILE A 106 20.78 -10.46 -9.48
C ILE A 106 21.23 -11.67 -8.65
N GLU A 107 21.35 -12.82 -9.30
CA GLU A 107 21.96 -14.02 -8.72
C GLU A 107 23.29 -14.28 -9.43
N ASP A 108 24.41 -13.95 -8.78
CA ASP A 108 25.75 -14.37 -9.22
C ASP A 108 26.02 -15.76 -8.63
N THR A 109 25.74 -16.81 -9.41
CA THR A 109 26.35 -18.11 -9.15
C THR A 109 27.78 -18.08 -9.71
N PHE A 110 28.79 -18.04 -8.84
CA PHE A 110 30.17 -18.34 -9.21
C PHE A 110 30.27 -19.81 -9.61
N VAL A 111 29.97 -20.11 -10.87
CA VAL A 111 30.44 -21.34 -11.50
C VAL A 111 31.85 -21.06 -11.98
N SER A 112 32.82 -21.77 -11.41
CA SER A 112 34.24 -21.61 -11.68
C SER A 112 34.54 -21.74 -13.18
N GLY A 113 34.91 -20.63 -13.83
CA GLY A 113 35.52 -20.61 -15.17
C GLY A 113 34.85 -19.71 -16.21
N VAL A 114 35.62 -18.73 -16.70
CA VAL A 114 35.48 -17.95 -17.95
C VAL A 114 34.82 -16.55 -17.86
N PHE A 115 35.71 -15.57 -17.66
CA PHE A 115 35.84 -14.21 -18.25
C PHE A 115 34.70 -13.16 -18.21
N PRO A 116 35.08 -11.85 -18.21
CA PRO A 116 34.39 -10.76 -17.55
C PRO A 116 33.53 -9.92 -18.49
N THR A 117 32.44 -9.37 -17.98
CA THR A 117 31.89 -8.11 -18.50
C THR A 117 31.17 -7.43 -17.36
N LYS A 118 31.61 -6.21 -17.03
CA LYS A 118 31.08 -5.29 -16.01
C LYS A 118 29.68 -5.68 -15.49
N CYS A 119 29.64 -6.44 -14.40
CA CYS A 119 28.42 -6.66 -13.65
C CYS A 119 28.14 -5.34 -12.92
N VAL A 120 27.09 -4.62 -13.33
CA VAL A 120 26.64 -3.42 -12.62
C VAL A 120 26.02 -3.90 -11.31
N ILE A 121 26.83 -3.94 -10.27
CA ILE A 121 26.44 -4.29 -8.91
C ILE A 121 25.52 -3.19 -8.38
N LEU A 122 24.21 -3.38 -8.49
CA LEU A 122 23.21 -2.52 -7.86
C LEU A 122 22.32 -3.34 -6.91
N ARG A 123 22.97 -3.77 -5.81
CA ARG A 123 22.45 -4.13 -4.48
C ARG A 123 20.99 -4.63 -4.37
N CYS A 124 20.78 -5.94 -4.55
CA CYS A 124 20.07 -6.68 -3.51
C CYS A 124 21.03 -6.78 -2.32
N GLN A 125 20.72 -6.16 -1.18
CA GLN A 125 21.56 -6.35 0.00
C GLN A 125 21.30 -7.77 0.51
N HIS A 126 22.29 -8.65 0.42
CA HIS A 126 22.34 -9.82 1.29
C HIS A 126 22.23 -9.30 2.72
N LYS A 127 21.05 -9.46 3.30
CA LYS A 127 20.71 -8.99 4.63
C LYS A 127 20.97 -10.16 5.57
N THR A 128 21.53 -9.87 6.73
CA THR A 128 21.51 -10.86 7.82
C THR A 128 20.05 -11.12 8.22
N MET A 129 19.77 -12.29 8.81
CA MET A 129 18.43 -12.59 9.35
C MET A 129 17.90 -11.48 10.27
N ALA A 130 18.77 -10.92 11.10
CA ALA A 130 18.43 -9.81 11.99
C ALA A 130 18.03 -8.55 11.21
N GLU A 131 18.83 -8.16 10.21
CA GLU A 131 18.51 -6.99 9.38
C GLU A 131 17.26 -7.21 8.51
N GLY A 132 17.01 -8.43 8.06
CA GLY A 132 15.79 -8.80 7.33
C GLY A 132 14.56 -8.66 8.22
N LYS A 133 14.64 -9.15 9.46
CA LYS A 133 13.59 -8.98 10.47
C LYS A 133 13.34 -7.50 10.77
N ASP A 134 14.39 -6.71 10.96
CA ASP A 134 14.28 -5.27 11.20
C ASP A 134 13.73 -4.52 9.99
N TYR A 135 14.02 -4.98 8.77
CA TYR A 135 13.42 -4.45 7.55
C TYR A 135 11.90 -4.71 7.53
N CYS A 136 11.48 -5.96 7.75
CA CYS A 136 10.06 -6.33 7.81
C CYS A 136 9.32 -5.53 8.89
N ASN A 137 9.90 -5.42 10.09
CA ASN A 137 9.30 -4.68 11.21
C ASN A 137 9.16 -3.18 10.92
N ARG A 138 10.21 -2.54 10.40
CA ARG A 138 10.16 -1.12 10.02
C ARG A 138 9.15 -0.86 8.91
N LYS A 139 9.13 -1.71 7.88
CA LYS A 139 8.19 -1.58 6.77
C LYS A 139 6.75 -1.81 7.25
N LEU A 140 6.54 -2.78 8.13
CA LEU A 140 5.23 -3.00 8.76
C LEU A 140 4.78 -1.80 9.60
N SER A 141 5.67 -1.21 10.39
CA SER A 141 5.39 0.01 11.17
C SER A 141 5.00 1.18 10.27
N LEU A 142 5.70 1.36 9.15
CA LEU A 142 5.39 2.39 8.17
C LEU A 142 4.01 2.15 7.52
N LEU A 143 3.72 0.92 7.11
CA LEU A 143 2.41 0.58 6.54
C LEU A 143 1.28 0.77 7.56
N LYS A 144 1.51 0.47 8.84
CA LYS A 144 0.53 0.68 9.92
C LYS A 144 0.26 2.17 10.14
N SER A 145 1.31 3.00 10.25
CA SER A 145 1.14 4.46 10.37
C SER A 145 0.37 5.04 9.17
N ASN A 146 0.76 4.67 7.95
CA ASN A 146 0.06 5.12 6.75
C ASN A 146 -1.41 4.64 6.72
N HIS A 147 -1.68 3.42 7.20
CA HIS A 147 -3.03 2.89 7.26
C HIS A 147 -3.90 3.68 8.24
N ASP A 148 -3.39 4.00 9.42
CA ASP A 148 -4.12 4.74 10.45
C ASP A 148 -4.43 6.17 9.97
N GLU A 149 -3.45 6.87 9.40
CA GLU A 149 -3.62 8.21 8.82
C GLU A 149 -4.66 8.22 7.68
N LEU A 150 -4.57 7.26 6.75
CA LEU A 150 -5.53 7.15 5.65
C LEU A 150 -6.93 6.75 6.14
N THR A 151 -7.03 5.96 7.21
CA THR A 151 -8.31 5.59 7.81
C THR A 151 -8.98 6.80 8.44
N GLU A 152 -8.23 7.66 9.12
CA GLU A 152 -8.74 8.92 9.68
C GLU A 152 -9.24 9.86 8.57
N ILE A 153 -8.50 9.98 7.46
CA ILE A 153 -8.93 10.80 6.32
C ILE A 153 -10.17 10.19 5.65
N ALA A 154 -10.19 8.87 5.45
CA ALA A 154 -11.31 8.17 4.81
C ALA A 154 -12.60 8.28 5.63
N THR A 155 -12.52 8.16 6.95
CA THR A 155 -13.68 8.32 7.85
C THR A 155 -14.20 9.76 7.84
N LYS A 156 -13.31 10.76 7.93
CA LYS A 156 -13.71 12.17 7.79
C LYS A 156 -14.37 12.44 6.45
N LYS A 157 -13.82 11.91 5.35
CA LYS A 157 -14.36 12.12 4.00
C LYS A 157 -15.71 11.44 3.82
N LYS A 158 -15.90 10.24 4.37
CA LYS A 158 -17.18 9.54 4.39
C LYS A 158 -18.25 10.33 5.15
N ASN A 159 -17.92 10.87 6.32
CA ASN A 159 -18.84 11.71 7.08
C ASN A 159 -19.28 12.94 6.29
N VAL A 160 -18.35 13.60 5.56
CA VAL A 160 -18.67 14.72 4.68
C VAL A 160 -19.62 14.30 3.54
N ALA A 161 -19.41 13.13 2.94
CA ALA A 161 -20.29 12.59 1.91
C ALA A 161 -21.69 12.29 2.45
N ASP A 162 -21.78 11.71 3.65
CA ASP A 162 -23.03 11.40 4.35
C ASP A 162 -23.80 12.68 4.73
N GLU A 163 -23.11 13.67 5.30
CA GLU A 163 -23.67 15.00 5.58
C GLU A 163 -24.17 15.69 4.30
N ALA A 164 -23.41 15.62 3.21
CA ALA A 164 -23.82 16.20 1.92
C ALA A 164 -25.06 15.50 1.38
N GLY A 165 -25.14 14.18 1.53
CA GLY A 165 -26.31 13.39 1.20
C GLY A 165 -27.55 13.80 1.99
N MET A 166 -27.42 13.99 3.31
CA MET A 166 -28.52 14.42 4.17
C MET A 166 -29.03 15.81 3.80
N VAL A 167 -28.12 16.79 3.65
CA VAL A 167 -28.48 18.17 3.29
C VAL A 167 -29.12 18.20 1.89
N LEU A 168 -28.60 17.43 0.94
CA LEU A 168 -29.16 17.35 -0.41
C LEU A 168 -30.58 16.80 -0.37
N GLN A 169 -30.82 15.73 0.38
CA GLN A 169 -32.14 15.12 0.50
C GLN A 169 -33.13 16.05 1.22
N ALA A 170 -32.69 16.75 2.26
CA ALA A 170 -33.52 17.74 2.96
C ALA A 170 -33.92 18.90 2.04
N LYS A 171 -32.98 19.39 1.23
CA LYS A 171 -33.20 20.52 0.31
C LYS A 171 -34.10 20.14 -0.86
N ILE A 172 -34.00 18.91 -1.37
CA ILE A 172 -34.96 18.35 -2.35
C ILE A 172 -36.37 18.28 -1.76
N ARG A 173 -36.51 17.82 -0.51
CA ARG A 173 -37.82 17.76 0.18
C ARG A 173 -38.43 19.16 0.36
N GLN A 174 -37.64 20.15 0.76
CA GLN A 174 -38.11 21.54 0.91
C GLN A 174 -38.53 22.17 -0.42
N ALA A 175 -37.83 21.85 -1.51
CA ALA A 175 -38.21 22.29 -2.85
C ALA A 175 -39.53 21.66 -3.34
N SER A 176 -39.85 20.45 -2.87
CA SER A 176 -41.11 19.77 -3.24
C SER A 176 -42.35 20.25 -2.47
N THR A 177 -42.20 20.86 -1.29
CA THR A 177 -43.32 21.40 -0.48
C THR A 177 -43.65 22.86 -0.77
N SER A 178 -42.89 23.53 -1.63
CA SER A 178 -43.07 24.95 -1.98
C SER A 178 -43.80 25.18 -3.31
N THR A 179 -44.45 24.15 -3.87
CA THR A 179 -45.38 24.22 -5.02
C THR A 179 -46.76 23.72 -4.59
#